data_AF-A0A412N738-F1
#
_entry.id   AF-A0A412N738-F1
#
_cell.length_a   1.000
_cell.length_b   1.000
_cell.length_c   1.000
_cell.angle_alpha   90.00
_cell.angle_beta   90.00
_cell.angle_gamma   90.00
#
_symmetry.space_group_name_H-M   'P 1'
#
loop_
_entity.id
_entity.type
_entity.pdbx_description
1 polymer ?
#
loop_
_entity_poly.entity_id
_entity_poly.type
_entity_poly.pdbx_seq_one_letter_code
_entity_poly.pdbx_strand_id
1 'polypeptide(L)'
;MAVEIQIMIPQYGELNRIYSDFIISHTFSFDKQKFITDFYKQYNDTKTFEAAILELVLGKNKEQYTLILNSLRTEIEKNILIYEKHPLFDDEIISRVCYNFAGRYDTNIEAQLRVTQKLSKPLNEAYNRYDSIGYREHTAEEEKQAEKEYERCKAEYDKEKKELDKLYELQKQDRKEAFQYTENLSGDIYHLSLLFMEVLKKYLPDDVEEKRPEESVEQNAQEEVQKTPEEQHEYFDMKSLSPIYETCVREQFEAITIVDFYANINLYPCKNRLKIKAREKIRVCYLIFLMSEKLSKQYKDEWRDKILKLLDIDESYYKSKYKEPVSDFPSDSNQKFAKEMESIFR
;
A
#
# COMPACT_ATOMS: atom_id res chain seq x y z
N MET A 1 13.10 24.34 -16.37
CA MET A 1 12.57 23.01 -16.03
C MET A 1 11.04 22.94 -16.20
N ALA A 2 10.42 23.77 -17.07
CA ALA A 2 9.06 23.53 -17.62
C ALA A 2 8.87 22.16 -18.35
N VAL A 3 9.97 21.46 -18.62
CA VAL A 3 10.00 20.10 -19.17
C VAL A 3 9.45 19.08 -18.17
N GLU A 4 9.53 19.33 -16.86
CA GLU A 4 9.12 18.38 -15.82
C GLU A 4 7.61 18.12 -15.82
N ILE A 5 6.78 19.16 -15.91
CA ILE A 5 5.32 19.01 -15.97
C ILE A 5 4.87 18.24 -17.22
N GLN A 6 5.51 18.51 -18.37
CA GLN A 6 5.19 17.80 -19.62
C GLN A 6 5.61 16.33 -19.59
N ILE A 7 6.68 15.99 -18.86
CA ILE A 7 7.10 14.60 -18.63
C ILE A 7 6.16 13.90 -17.64
N MET A 8 5.63 14.64 -16.66
CA MET A 8 4.77 14.08 -15.61
C MET A 8 3.42 13.58 -16.14
N ILE A 9 2.85 14.24 -17.15
CA ILE A 9 1.56 13.84 -17.78
C ILE A 9 1.58 12.37 -18.27
N PRO A 10 2.50 11.95 -19.16
CA PRO A 10 2.54 10.55 -19.59
C PRO A 10 2.91 9.58 -18.47
N GLN A 11 3.64 10.01 -17.44
CA GLN A 11 3.94 9.17 -16.27
C GLN A 11 2.68 8.88 -15.44
N TYR A 12 1.83 9.89 -15.20
CA TYR A 12 0.51 9.68 -14.61
C TYR A 12 -0.40 8.84 -15.50
N GLY A 13 -0.33 9.00 -16.83
CA GLY A 13 -1.06 8.16 -17.78
C GLY A 13 -0.69 6.68 -17.66
N GLU A 14 0.60 6.36 -17.59
CA GLU A 14 1.07 4.98 -17.39
C GLU A 14 0.71 4.46 -15.98
N LEU A 15 0.78 5.31 -14.95
CA LEU A 15 0.32 4.97 -13.60
C LEU A 15 -1.16 4.58 -13.59
N ASN A 16 -2.01 5.39 -14.24
CA ASN A 16 -3.45 5.13 -14.38
C ASN A 16 -3.73 3.85 -15.15
N ARG A 17 -2.96 3.57 -16.20
CA ARG A 17 -3.05 2.33 -16.96
C ARG A 17 -2.65 1.12 -16.10
N ILE A 18 -1.55 1.19 -15.36
CA ILE A 18 -1.10 0.10 -14.47
C ILE A 18 -2.20 -0.24 -13.46
N TYR A 19 -2.81 0.78 -12.86
CA TYR A 19 -3.91 0.62 -11.91
C TYR A 19 -5.16 0.02 -12.56
N SER A 20 -5.53 0.51 -13.74
CA SER A 20 -6.70 0.01 -14.48
C SER A 20 -6.51 -1.43 -14.95
N ASP A 21 -5.35 -1.76 -15.51
CA ASP A 21 -4.98 -3.11 -15.93
C ASP A 21 -5.05 -4.08 -14.75
N PHE A 22 -4.61 -3.66 -13.56
CA PHE A 22 -4.69 -4.47 -12.36
C PHE A 22 -6.14 -4.70 -11.92
N ILE A 23 -7.01 -3.68 -11.96
CA ILE A 23 -8.43 -3.84 -11.64
C ILE A 23 -9.11 -4.85 -12.58
N ILE A 24 -8.80 -4.80 -13.89
CA ILE A 24 -9.44 -5.64 -14.90
C ILE A 24 -8.91 -7.07 -14.89
N SER A 25 -7.59 -7.23 -14.84
CA SER A 25 -6.94 -8.54 -15.07
C SER A 25 -6.44 -9.21 -13.80
N HIS A 26 -6.37 -8.49 -12.68
CA HIS A 26 -5.68 -8.91 -11.45
C HIS A 26 -4.21 -9.31 -11.67
N THR A 27 -3.60 -8.91 -12.79
CA THR A 27 -2.19 -9.17 -13.09
C THR A 27 -1.31 -8.01 -12.66
N PHE A 28 -0.31 -8.35 -11.85
CA PHE A 28 0.67 -7.40 -11.33
C PHE A 28 2.07 -7.99 -11.39
N SER A 29 3.05 -7.18 -11.78
CA SER A 29 4.44 -7.59 -11.97
C SER A 29 5.39 -6.72 -11.16
N PHE A 30 6.61 -7.21 -10.96
CA PHE A 30 7.67 -6.45 -10.31
C PHE A 30 7.98 -5.15 -11.05
N ASP A 31 8.00 -5.15 -12.38
CA ASP A 31 8.27 -3.94 -13.17
C ASP A 31 7.19 -2.86 -12.95
N LYS A 32 5.93 -3.26 -12.78
CA LYS A 32 4.83 -2.34 -12.43
C LYS A 32 5.02 -1.77 -11.02
N GLN A 33 5.39 -2.60 -10.04
CA GLN A 33 5.69 -2.15 -8.68
C GLN A 33 6.88 -1.19 -8.63
N LYS A 34 7.92 -1.49 -9.40
CA LYS A 34 9.10 -0.64 -9.56
C LYS A 34 8.73 0.72 -10.14
N PHE A 35 7.93 0.73 -11.21
CA PHE A 35 7.42 1.98 -11.80
C PHE A 35 6.66 2.85 -10.79
N ILE A 36 5.72 2.26 -10.04
CA ILE A 36 4.93 2.97 -9.01
C ILE A 36 5.85 3.59 -7.95
N THR A 37 6.82 2.84 -7.48
CA THR A 37 7.76 3.30 -6.46
C THR A 37 8.69 4.39 -6.98
N ASP A 38 9.22 4.23 -8.20
CA ASP A 38 10.10 5.20 -8.84
C ASP A 38 9.33 6.51 -9.12
N PHE A 39 8.08 6.41 -9.56
CA PHE A 39 7.18 7.54 -9.72
C PHE A 39 7.06 8.34 -8.40
N TYR A 40 6.73 7.66 -7.30
CA TYR A 40 6.60 8.34 -6.02
C TYR A 40 7.93 8.97 -5.56
N LYS A 41 9.05 8.23 -5.63
CA LYS A 41 10.36 8.75 -5.24
C LYS A 41 10.78 9.97 -6.07
N GLN A 42 10.40 10.02 -7.34
CA GLN A 42 10.74 11.12 -8.23
C GLN A 42 9.89 12.37 -7.97
N TYR A 43 8.61 12.20 -7.64
CA TYR A 43 7.65 13.31 -7.60
C TYR A 43 7.09 13.62 -6.20
N ASN A 44 7.56 13.01 -5.10
CA ASN A 44 6.96 13.21 -3.77
C ASN A 44 7.11 14.62 -3.15
N ASP A 45 7.84 15.56 -3.78
CA ASP A 45 8.01 16.91 -3.25
C ASP A 45 7.03 17.92 -3.86
N THR A 46 6.02 18.29 -3.08
CA THR A 46 5.02 19.31 -3.44
C THR A 46 5.61 20.69 -3.71
N LYS A 47 6.73 21.06 -3.08
CA LYS A 47 7.38 22.37 -3.32
C LYS A 47 8.06 22.40 -4.68
N THR A 48 8.75 21.33 -5.03
CA THR A 48 9.35 21.18 -6.37
C THR A 48 8.27 21.17 -7.44
N PHE A 49 7.16 20.49 -7.20
CA PHE A 49 6.00 20.51 -8.10
C PHE A 49 5.41 21.92 -8.29
N GLU A 50 5.16 22.67 -7.21
CA GLU A 50 4.64 24.04 -7.28
C GLU A 50 5.63 24.99 -7.99
N ALA A 51 6.93 24.84 -7.77
CA ALA A 51 7.96 25.59 -8.49
C ALA A 51 7.94 25.28 -10.00
N ALA A 52 7.77 24.02 -10.40
CA ALA A 52 7.66 23.64 -11.80
C ALA A 52 6.41 24.23 -12.48
N ILE A 53 5.28 24.33 -11.77
CA ILE A 53 4.09 25.03 -12.25
C ILE A 53 4.37 26.53 -12.40
N LEU A 54 4.99 27.18 -11.42
CA LEU A 54 5.35 28.60 -11.49
C LEU A 54 6.26 28.90 -12.69
N GLU A 55 7.27 28.06 -12.93
CA GLU A 55 8.12 28.19 -14.12
C GLU A 55 7.31 28.08 -15.42
N LEU A 56 6.36 27.15 -15.49
CA LEU A 56 5.50 26.96 -16.66
C LEU A 56 4.61 28.19 -16.91
N VAL A 57 3.99 28.72 -15.86
CA VAL A 57 3.11 29.90 -15.90
C VAL A 57 3.89 31.16 -16.29
N LEU A 58 5.12 31.32 -15.79
CA LEU A 58 5.98 32.46 -16.13
C LEU A 58 6.60 32.35 -17.53
N GLY A 59 6.83 31.13 -18.02
CA GLY A 59 7.55 30.86 -19.27
C GLY A 59 6.66 30.70 -20.51
N LYS A 60 5.34 30.58 -20.37
CA LYS A 60 4.40 30.37 -21.48
C LYS A 60 3.22 31.34 -21.42
N ASN A 61 2.54 31.52 -22.55
CA ASN A 61 1.30 32.31 -22.56
C ASN A 61 0.15 31.54 -21.86
N LYS A 62 -0.93 32.27 -21.52
CA LYS A 62 -2.07 31.75 -20.78
C LYS A 62 -2.69 30.50 -21.41
N GLU A 63 -3.00 30.56 -22.69
CA GLU A 63 -3.62 29.46 -23.42
C GLU A 63 -2.75 28.19 -23.38
N GLN A 64 -1.44 28.33 -23.56
CA GLN A 64 -0.51 27.22 -23.57
C GLN A 64 -0.31 26.57 -22.20
N TYR A 65 -0.09 27.35 -21.13
CA TYR A 65 0.08 26.75 -19.82
C TYR A 65 -1.24 26.16 -19.31
N THR A 66 -2.38 26.81 -19.55
CA THR A 66 -3.70 26.29 -19.14
C THR A 66 -3.97 24.93 -19.80
N LEU A 67 -3.68 24.77 -21.09
CA LEU A 67 -3.84 23.48 -21.78
C LEU A 67 -3.01 22.35 -21.14
N ILE A 68 -1.75 22.65 -20.80
CA ILE A 68 -0.83 21.69 -20.19
C ILE A 68 -1.31 21.33 -18.78
N LEU A 69 -1.65 22.33 -17.97
CA LEU A 69 -2.12 22.13 -16.61
C LEU A 69 -3.47 21.39 -16.56
N ASN A 70 -4.40 21.68 -17.48
CA ASN A 70 -5.66 20.92 -17.60
C ASN A 70 -5.42 19.47 -18.01
N SER A 71 -4.44 19.22 -18.89
CA SER A 71 -4.06 17.85 -19.26
C SER A 71 -3.52 17.07 -18.08
N LEU A 72 -2.63 17.69 -17.29
CA LEU A 72 -2.12 17.09 -16.05
C LEU A 72 -3.25 16.88 -15.03
N ARG A 73 -4.10 17.89 -14.82
CA ARG A 73 -5.26 17.82 -13.94
C ARG A 73 -6.14 16.61 -14.26
N THR A 74 -6.49 16.42 -15.53
CA THR A 74 -7.29 15.27 -15.97
C THR A 74 -6.65 13.94 -15.61
N GLU A 75 -5.34 13.78 -15.79
CA GLU A 75 -4.65 12.54 -15.44
C GLU A 75 -4.56 12.32 -13.92
N ILE A 76 -4.39 13.37 -13.12
CA ILE A 76 -4.41 13.28 -11.65
C ILE A 76 -5.83 12.96 -11.14
N GLU A 77 -6.86 13.60 -11.70
CA GLU A 77 -8.27 13.31 -11.35
C GLU A 77 -8.64 11.86 -11.65
N LYS A 78 -8.19 11.31 -12.80
CA LYS A 78 -8.34 9.88 -13.11
C LYS A 78 -7.65 9.02 -12.06
N ASN A 79 -6.44 9.38 -11.64
CA ASN A 79 -5.68 8.61 -10.64
C ASN A 79 -6.41 8.54 -9.30
N ILE A 80 -6.87 9.69 -8.82
CA ILE A 80 -7.68 9.84 -7.59
C ILE A 80 -8.93 8.97 -7.69
N LEU A 81 -9.68 9.09 -8.79
CA LEU A 81 -10.92 8.35 -8.99
C LEU A 81 -10.71 6.83 -9.02
N ILE A 82 -9.63 6.37 -9.65
CA ILE A 82 -9.29 4.94 -9.70
C ILE A 82 -9.04 4.42 -8.28
N TYR A 83 -8.27 5.15 -7.47
CA TYR A 83 -7.94 4.75 -6.11
C TYR A 83 -9.16 4.81 -5.17
N GLU A 84 -10.03 5.81 -5.30
CA GLU A 84 -11.24 5.93 -4.47
C GLU A 84 -12.25 4.83 -4.74
N LYS A 85 -12.45 4.45 -6.01
CA LYS A 85 -13.33 3.34 -6.38
C LYS A 85 -12.78 2.00 -5.95
N HIS A 86 -11.45 1.85 -6.01
CA HIS A 86 -10.76 0.62 -5.69
C HIS A 86 -9.50 0.95 -4.89
N PRO A 87 -9.53 0.91 -3.55
CA PRO A 87 -8.33 1.11 -2.75
C PRO A 87 -7.33 -0.02 -3.04
N LEU A 88 -6.39 0.27 -3.95
CA LEU A 88 -5.57 -0.72 -4.66
C LEU A 88 -4.55 -1.40 -3.74
N PHE A 89 -4.01 -2.51 -4.26
CA PHE A 89 -2.89 -3.32 -3.77
C PHE A 89 -2.90 -3.65 -2.27
N ASP A 90 -3.29 -4.88 -1.95
CA ASP A 90 -2.93 -5.49 -0.67
C ASP A 90 -1.39 -5.64 -0.59
N ASP A 91 -0.83 -5.45 0.60
CA ASP A 91 0.59 -5.65 0.89
C ASP A 91 1.05 -7.07 0.51
N GLU A 92 0.13 -8.04 0.54
CA GLU A 92 0.38 -9.41 0.09
C GLU A 92 0.75 -9.48 -1.40
N ILE A 93 0.11 -8.67 -2.27
CA ILE A 93 0.38 -8.68 -3.71
C ILE A 93 1.79 -8.15 -3.97
N ILE A 94 2.16 -7.05 -3.33
CA ILE A 94 3.48 -6.41 -3.46
C ILE A 94 4.56 -7.35 -2.93
N SER A 95 4.33 -7.92 -1.74
CA SER A 95 5.24 -8.90 -1.13
C SER A 95 5.46 -10.10 -2.06
N ARG A 96 4.39 -10.63 -2.66
CA ARG A 96 4.47 -11.77 -3.57
C ARG A 96 5.24 -11.45 -4.84
N VAL A 97 4.99 -10.32 -5.50
CA VAL A 97 5.73 -9.98 -6.73
C VAL A 97 7.20 -9.70 -6.46
N CYS A 98 7.53 -9.05 -5.33
CA CYS A 98 8.91 -8.82 -4.93
C CYS A 98 9.63 -10.13 -4.56
N TYR A 99 8.96 -11.03 -3.84
CA TYR A 99 9.50 -12.35 -3.51
C TYR A 99 9.76 -13.19 -4.77
N ASN A 100 8.78 -13.23 -5.69
CA ASN A 100 8.92 -13.97 -6.94
C ASN A 100 10.07 -13.45 -7.81
N PHE A 101 10.26 -12.13 -7.87
CA PHE A 101 11.39 -11.53 -8.57
C PHE A 101 12.72 -11.90 -7.91
N ALA A 102 12.81 -11.78 -6.58
CA ALA A 102 13.99 -12.13 -5.80
C ALA A 102 14.36 -13.63 -5.86
N GLY A 103 13.37 -14.49 -6.10
CA GLY A 103 13.51 -15.95 -6.23
C GLY A 103 13.59 -16.47 -7.67
N ARG A 104 13.61 -15.61 -8.70
CA ARG A 104 13.46 -16.05 -10.11
C ARG A 104 14.51 -17.05 -10.60
N TYR A 105 15.66 -17.13 -9.92
CA TYR A 105 16.73 -18.07 -10.23
C TYR A 105 16.73 -19.34 -9.36
N ASP A 106 15.79 -19.53 -8.44
CA ASP A 106 15.78 -20.68 -7.52
C ASP A 106 15.82 -22.01 -8.28
N THR A 107 14.94 -22.19 -9.27
CA THR A 107 14.91 -23.40 -10.12
C THR A 107 16.23 -23.62 -10.87
N ASN A 108 16.84 -22.55 -11.38
CA ASN A 108 18.10 -22.61 -12.11
C ASN A 108 19.26 -22.99 -11.18
N ILE A 109 19.30 -22.40 -9.98
CA ILE A 109 20.27 -22.70 -8.93
C ILE A 109 20.14 -24.16 -8.51
N GLU A 110 18.93 -24.65 -8.24
CA GLU A 110 18.70 -26.05 -7.89
C GLU A 110 19.16 -27.01 -8.99
N ALA A 111 18.85 -26.71 -10.25
CA ALA A 111 19.29 -27.51 -11.39
C ALA A 111 20.82 -27.54 -11.51
N GLN A 112 21.46 -26.37 -11.44
CA GLN A 112 22.91 -26.24 -11.56
C GLN A 112 23.66 -26.85 -10.36
N LEU A 113 23.07 -26.77 -9.16
CA LEU A 113 23.57 -27.43 -7.96
C LEU A 113 23.59 -28.95 -8.12
N ARG A 114 22.53 -29.55 -8.70
CA ARG A 114 22.48 -30.99 -8.99
C ARG A 114 23.57 -31.40 -9.99
N VAL A 115 23.86 -30.59 -11.01
CA VAL A 115 24.95 -30.84 -11.96
C VAL A 115 26.30 -30.81 -11.25
N THR A 116 26.55 -29.77 -10.45
CA THR A 116 27.79 -29.61 -9.69
C THR A 116 28.01 -30.75 -8.69
N GLN A 117 26.94 -31.19 -7.99
CA GLN A 117 26.99 -32.32 -7.06
C GLN A 117 27.31 -33.64 -7.75
N LYS A 118 26.78 -33.89 -8.95
CA LYS A 118 27.09 -35.10 -9.73
C LYS A 118 28.58 -35.18 -10.10
N LEU A 119 29.24 -34.04 -10.31
CA LEU A 119 30.67 -33.97 -10.64
C LEU A 119 31.59 -34.10 -9.41
N SER A 120 31.07 -33.87 -8.20
CA SER A 120 31.87 -33.95 -6.97
C SER A 120 32.40 -35.36 -6.70
N LYS A 121 31.59 -36.41 -6.97
CA LYS A 121 32.04 -37.80 -6.76
C LYS A 121 33.19 -38.19 -7.72
N PRO A 122 33.06 -38.04 -9.05
CA PRO A 122 34.18 -38.27 -9.96
C PRO A 122 35.43 -37.45 -9.65
N LEU A 123 35.27 -36.18 -9.26
CA LEU A 123 36.39 -35.33 -8.85
C LEU A 123 37.13 -35.90 -7.63
N ASN A 124 36.39 -36.27 -6.58
CA ASN A 124 36.97 -36.85 -5.37
C ASN A 124 37.65 -38.20 -5.65
N GLU A 125 37.05 -39.02 -6.51
CA GLU A 125 37.65 -40.31 -6.93
C GLU A 125 38.96 -40.10 -7.70
N ALA A 126 38.99 -39.17 -8.65
CA ALA A 126 40.19 -38.84 -9.42
C ALA A 126 41.28 -38.22 -8.52
N TYR A 127 40.89 -37.34 -7.59
CA TYR A 127 41.80 -36.76 -6.60
C TYR A 127 42.42 -37.83 -5.71
N ASN A 128 41.61 -38.74 -5.15
CA ASN A 128 42.10 -39.83 -4.29
C ASN A 128 43.05 -40.77 -5.04
N ARG A 129 42.79 -41.06 -6.33
CA ARG A 129 43.71 -41.85 -7.17
C ARG A 129 45.04 -41.15 -7.37
N TYR A 130 45.01 -39.85 -7.69
CA TYR A 130 46.22 -39.05 -7.88
C TYR A 130 47.03 -38.93 -6.59
N ASP A 131 46.39 -38.60 -5.47
CA ASP A 131 47.02 -38.47 -4.15
C ASP A 131 47.63 -39.80 -3.66
N SER A 132 46.92 -40.91 -3.86
CA SER A 132 47.38 -42.23 -3.39
C SER A 132 48.54 -42.83 -4.19
N ILE A 133 48.82 -42.35 -5.42
CA ILE A 133 49.90 -42.88 -6.26
C ILE A 133 51.28 -42.70 -5.61
N GLY A 134 51.51 -41.59 -4.90
CA GLY A 134 52.77 -41.31 -4.23
C GLY A 134 53.14 -42.30 -3.12
N TYR A 135 52.22 -43.17 -2.70
CA TYR A 135 52.40 -44.11 -1.59
C TYR A 135 52.62 -45.57 -2.05
N ARG A 136 52.70 -45.85 -3.35
CA ARG A 136 52.96 -47.20 -3.91
C ARG A 136 54.02 -47.17 -5.01
N GLU A 137 54.61 -48.33 -5.33
CA GLU A 137 55.38 -48.46 -6.59
C GLU A 137 54.47 -48.19 -7.79
N HIS A 138 54.94 -47.34 -8.70
CA HIS A 138 54.23 -46.90 -9.89
C HIS A 138 55.22 -46.50 -10.99
N THR A 139 54.73 -46.37 -12.22
CA THR A 139 55.52 -45.83 -13.33
C THR A 139 55.22 -44.35 -13.55
N ALA A 140 56.15 -43.62 -14.19
CA ALA A 140 55.94 -42.22 -14.54
C ALA A 140 54.72 -42.02 -15.46
N GLU A 141 54.39 -43.01 -16.31
CA GLU A 141 53.19 -42.99 -17.13
C GLU A 141 51.89 -43.08 -16.31
N GLU A 142 51.87 -43.89 -15.23
CA GLU A 142 50.71 -44.03 -14.35
C GLU A 142 50.41 -42.72 -13.61
N GLU A 143 51.45 -42.06 -13.09
CA GLU A 143 51.35 -40.77 -12.41
C GLU A 143 50.78 -39.68 -13.35
N LYS A 144 51.37 -39.55 -14.54
CA LYS A 144 50.94 -38.58 -15.56
C LYS A 144 49.50 -38.81 -16.01
N GLN A 145 49.06 -40.07 -16.09
CA GLN A 145 47.69 -40.40 -16.47
C GLN A 145 46.69 -40.04 -15.36
N ALA A 146 47.02 -40.26 -14.09
CA ALA A 146 46.18 -39.89 -12.97
C ALA A 146 46.08 -38.36 -12.78
N GLU A 147 47.19 -37.64 -12.94
CA GLU A 147 47.21 -36.17 -12.94
C GLU A 147 46.28 -35.62 -14.03
N LYS A 148 46.39 -36.15 -15.25
CA LYS A 148 45.54 -35.74 -16.39
C LYS A 148 44.06 -36.03 -16.15
N GLU A 149 43.72 -37.16 -15.52
CA GLU A 149 42.33 -37.50 -15.16
C GLU A 149 41.79 -36.53 -14.09
N TYR A 150 42.58 -36.24 -13.05
CA TYR A 150 42.23 -35.27 -12.01
C TYR A 150 42.01 -33.87 -12.59
N GLU A 151 42.96 -33.33 -13.35
CA GLU A 151 42.85 -31.99 -13.93
C GLU A 151 41.66 -31.88 -14.89
N ARG A 152 41.33 -32.94 -15.65
CA ARG A 152 40.11 -32.98 -16.46
C ARG A 152 38.85 -32.87 -15.60
N CYS A 153 38.71 -33.74 -14.59
CA CYS A 153 37.53 -33.74 -13.71
C CYS A 153 37.40 -32.42 -12.93
N LYS A 154 38.52 -31.84 -12.50
CA LYS A 154 38.59 -30.54 -11.83
C LYS A 154 38.15 -29.41 -12.77
N ALA A 155 38.64 -29.38 -14.00
CA ALA A 155 38.24 -28.36 -14.97
C ALA A 155 36.74 -28.41 -15.29
N GLU A 156 36.16 -29.62 -15.41
CA GLU A 156 34.71 -29.80 -15.59
C GLU A 156 33.92 -29.31 -14.37
N TYR A 157 34.34 -29.70 -13.16
CA TYR A 157 33.71 -29.24 -11.91
C TYR A 157 33.79 -27.71 -11.76
N ASP A 158 34.97 -27.13 -11.94
CA ASP A 158 35.22 -25.69 -11.78
C ASP A 158 34.41 -24.87 -12.79
N LYS A 159 34.19 -25.39 -14.00
CA LYS A 159 33.33 -24.76 -14.99
C LYS A 159 31.88 -24.68 -14.51
N GLU A 160 31.31 -25.80 -14.06
CA GLU A 160 29.92 -25.85 -13.60
C GLU A 160 29.73 -25.09 -12.28
N LYS A 161 30.75 -25.10 -11.41
CA LYS A 161 30.80 -24.33 -10.16
C LYS A 161 30.80 -22.82 -10.43
N LYS A 162 31.57 -22.35 -11.42
CA LYS A 162 31.55 -20.94 -11.84
C LYS A 162 30.17 -20.50 -12.33
N GLU A 163 29.45 -21.36 -13.05
CA GLU A 163 28.09 -21.03 -13.50
C GLU A 163 27.10 -20.95 -12.33
N LEU A 164 27.23 -21.86 -11.37
CA LEU A 164 26.46 -21.81 -10.13
C LEU A 164 26.72 -20.51 -9.34
N ASP A 165 27.99 -20.11 -9.22
CA ASP A 165 28.37 -18.89 -8.50
C ASP A 165 27.80 -17.62 -9.19
N LYS A 166 27.77 -17.59 -10.53
CA LYS A 166 27.10 -16.50 -11.27
C LYS A 166 25.60 -16.42 -10.94
N LEU A 167 24.90 -17.56 -10.88
CA LEU A 167 23.48 -17.59 -10.56
C LEU A 167 23.21 -17.05 -9.14
N TYR A 168 24.06 -17.39 -8.17
CA TYR A 168 23.96 -16.84 -6.81
C TYR A 168 24.19 -15.33 -6.77
N GLU A 169 25.17 -14.81 -7.51
CA GLU A 169 25.41 -13.36 -7.56
C GLU A 169 24.25 -12.61 -8.25
N LEU A 170 23.67 -13.16 -9.32
CA LEU A 170 22.47 -12.61 -9.95
C LEU A 170 21.28 -12.58 -8.98
N GLN A 171 21.02 -13.69 -8.27
CA GLN A 171 19.96 -13.75 -7.28
C GLN A 171 20.18 -12.74 -6.13
N LYS A 172 21.41 -12.59 -5.68
CA LYS A 172 21.77 -11.64 -4.63
C LYS A 172 21.51 -10.19 -5.08
N GLN A 173 21.82 -9.87 -6.34
CA GLN A 173 21.49 -8.57 -6.92
C GLN A 173 19.97 -8.35 -6.95
N ASP A 174 19.21 -9.34 -7.41
CA ASP A 174 17.74 -9.23 -7.49
C ASP A 174 17.07 -9.11 -6.13
N ARG A 175 17.58 -9.82 -5.12
CA ARG A 175 17.12 -9.67 -3.73
C ARG A 175 17.35 -8.25 -3.22
N LYS A 176 18.53 -7.68 -3.50
CA LYS A 176 18.85 -6.30 -3.12
C LYS A 176 18.00 -5.29 -3.87
N GLU A 177 17.68 -5.55 -5.14
CA GLU A 177 16.79 -4.71 -5.93
C GLU A 177 15.37 -4.80 -5.37
N ALA A 178 14.80 -6.00 -5.25
CA ALA A 178 13.44 -6.24 -4.78
C ALA A 178 13.14 -5.57 -3.43
N PHE A 179 14.10 -5.63 -2.50
CA PHE A 179 13.98 -5.02 -1.18
C PHE A 179 13.71 -3.50 -1.23
N GLN A 180 14.12 -2.80 -2.28
CA GLN A 180 13.91 -1.35 -2.43
C GLN A 180 12.49 -0.98 -2.85
N TYR A 181 11.67 -1.97 -3.18
CA TYR A 181 10.34 -1.83 -3.79
C TYR A 181 9.25 -2.59 -3.01
N THR A 182 9.53 -3.04 -1.78
CA THR A 182 8.57 -3.81 -0.96
C THR A 182 7.49 -2.96 -0.30
N GLU A 183 7.70 -1.63 -0.23
CA GLU A 183 6.74 -0.72 0.41
C GLU A 183 5.53 -0.47 -0.50
N ASN A 184 4.35 -0.41 0.14
CA ASN A 184 3.12 -0.08 -0.53
C ASN A 184 2.88 1.43 -0.54
N LEU A 185 3.18 2.06 -1.66
CA LEU A 185 3.10 3.51 -1.83
C LEU A 185 1.80 3.96 -2.51
N SER A 186 0.85 3.05 -2.73
CA SER A 186 -0.40 3.38 -3.43
C SER A 186 -1.22 4.45 -2.69
N GLY A 187 -1.31 4.34 -1.36
CA GLY A 187 -1.94 5.35 -0.50
C GLY A 187 -1.17 6.66 -0.46
N ASP A 188 0.17 6.59 -0.40
CA ASP A 188 1.01 7.79 -0.42
C ASP A 188 0.87 8.56 -1.75
N ILE A 189 0.81 7.84 -2.87
CA ILE A 189 0.55 8.43 -4.20
C ILE A 189 -0.84 9.04 -4.26
N TYR A 190 -1.86 8.41 -3.68
CA TYR A 190 -3.19 9.01 -3.60
C TYR A 190 -3.17 10.34 -2.83
N HIS A 191 -2.53 10.37 -1.66
CA HIS A 191 -2.37 11.59 -0.88
C HIS A 191 -1.56 12.66 -1.63
N LEU A 192 -0.49 12.26 -2.31
CA LEU A 192 0.32 13.14 -3.15
C LEU A 192 -0.51 13.74 -4.30
N SER A 193 -1.32 12.91 -4.97
CA SER A 193 -2.23 13.35 -6.04
C SER A 193 -3.25 14.37 -5.53
N LEU A 194 -3.80 14.21 -4.32
CA LEU A 194 -4.68 15.21 -3.70
C LEU A 194 -3.95 16.55 -3.46
N LEU A 195 -2.73 16.50 -2.91
CA LEU A 195 -1.91 17.71 -2.71
C LEU A 195 -1.59 18.43 -4.02
N PHE A 196 -1.27 17.67 -5.07
CA PHE A 196 -1.03 18.25 -6.40
C PHE A 196 -2.28 18.89 -6.98
N MET A 197 -3.46 18.30 -6.78
CA MET A 197 -4.71 18.93 -7.18
C MET A 197 -4.96 20.25 -6.45
N GLU A 198 -4.67 20.33 -5.15
CA GLU A 198 -4.76 21.58 -4.38
C GLU A 198 -3.83 22.67 -4.93
N VAL A 199 -2.60 22.29 -5.29
CA VAL A 199 -1.65 23.23 -5.93
C VAL A 199 -2.19 23.68 -7.29
N LEU A 200 -2.64 22.76 -8.15
CA LEU A 200 -3.15 23.08 -9.49
C LEU A 200 -4.34 24.06 -9.46
N LYS A 201 -5.25 23.92 -8.49
CA LYS A 201 -6.39 24.83 -8.29
C LYS A 201 -5.98 26.30 -8.09
N LYS A 202 -4.77 26.58 -7.61
CA LYS A 202 -4.29 27.96 -7.43
C LYS A 202 -3.93 28.64 -8.76
N TYR A 203 -3.59 27.87 -9.79
CA TYR A 203 -3.04 28.35 -11.07
C TYR A 203 -4.00 28.18 -12.24
N LEU A 204 -5.04 27.36 -12.07
CA LEU A 204 -6.17 27.26 -12.98
C LEU A 204 -7.30 28.15 -12.46
N PRO A 205 -7.91 29.01 -13.29
CA PRO A 205 -9.15 29.70 -12.92
C PRO A 205 -10.22 28.66 -12.56
N ASP A 206 -11.07 28.94 -11.57
CA ASP A 206 -12.29 28.16 -11.33
C ASP A 206 -13.18 28.30 -12.57
N ASP A 207 -13.05 27.37 -13.52
CA ASP A 207 -14.05 27.15 -14.54
C ASP A 207 -15.26 26.55 -13.84
N VAL A 208 -16.21 27.45 -13.53
CA VAL A 208 -17.59 27.10 -13.20
C VAL A 208 -18.08 26.08 -14.22
N GLU A 209 -18.27 24.84 -13.78
CA GLU A 209 -18.97 23.76 -14.48
C GLU A 209 -18.67 23.67 -15.98
N GLU A 210 -17.45 23.32 -16.36
CA GLU A 210 -17.24 22.73 -17.68
C GLU A 210 -17.87 21.34 -17.70
N LYS A 211 -19.08 21.31 -18.26
CA LYS A 211 -19.83 20.13 -18.66
C LYS A 211 -18.88 19.05 -19.18
N ARG A 212 -18.81 17.94 -18.44
CA ARG A 212 -18.30 16.67 -18.95
C ARG A 212 -18.90 16.44 -20.35
N PRO A 213 -18.11 16.19 -21.39
CA PRO A 213 -18.63 15.61 -22.61
C PRO A 213 -19.10 14.20 -22.24
N GLU A 214 -20.41 14.03 -22.14
CA GLU A 214 -21.04 12.72 -22.22
C GLU A 214 -20.76 12.16 -23.61
N GLU A 215 -19.71 11.35 -23.73
CA GLU A 215 -19.58 10.48 -24.88
C GLU A 215 -20.58 9.32 -24.73
N SER A 216 -21.58 9.41 -25.60
CA SER A 216 -22.52 8.38 -26.01
C SER A 216 -21.94 6.98 -26.05
N VAL A 217 -22.48 6.09 -25.21
CA VAL A 217 -22.68 4.68 -25.58
C VAL A 217 -24.06 4.26 -25.08
N GLU A 218 -25.07 4.51 -25.89
CA GLU A 218 -26.27 3.67 -25.86
C GLU A 218 -25.85 2.26 -26.30
N GLN A 219 -25.97 1.28 -25.41
CA GLN A 219 -26.86 0.12 -25.58
C GLN A 219 -26.50 -1.02 -24.62
N ASN A 220 -27.52 -1.39 -23.84
CA ASN A 220 -27.83 -2.71 -23.29
C ASN A 220 -27.01 -3.22 -22.09
N ALA A 221 -27.52 -2.99 -20.88
CA ALA A 221 -28.26 -4.02 -20.13
C ALA A 221 -28.76 -3.46 -18.80
N GLN A 222 -29.95 -3.89 -18.43
CA GLN A 222 -30.77 -3.41 -17.33
C GLN A 222 -30.20 -3.70 -15.94
N GLU A 223 -30.56 -2.80 -15.02
CA GLU A 223 -30.79 -3.03 -13.60
C GLU A 223 -29.59 -3.35 -12.70
N GLU A 224 -29.02 -2.29 -12.12
CA GLU A 224 -29.05 -2.16 -10.66
C GLU A 224 -29.03 -0.68 -10.27
N VAL A 225 -30.14 -0.23 -9.69
CA VAL A 225 -30.28 1.10 -9.09
C VAL A 225 -29.36 1.16 -7.87
N GLN A 226 -28.19 1.77 -8.02
CA GLN A 226 -27.37 2.20 -6.89
C GLN A 226 -27.40 3.72 -6.83
N LYS A 227 -27.90 4.19 -5.68
CA LYS A 227 -28.07 5.59 -5.31
C LYS A 227 -26.74 6.33 -5.44
N THR A 228 -26.83 7.54 -5.99
CA THR A 228 -25.82 8.61 -5.92
C THR A 228 -25.19 8.69 -4.51
N PRO A 229 -23.87 8.86 -4.35
CA PRO A 229 -23.29 9.17 -3.05
C PRO A 229 -23.72 10.59 -2.67
N GLU A 230 -24.58 10.69 -1.67
CA GLU A 230 -24.77 11.93 -0.91
C GLU A 230 -23.41 12.37 -0.38
N GLU A 231 -23.12 13.67 -0.51
CA GLU A 231 -21.93 14.34 0.01
C GLU A 231 -21.60 13.81 1.41
N GLN A 232 -20.43 13.17 1.58
CA GLN A 232 -20.05 12.56 2.85
C GLN A 232 -19.84 13.65 3.91
N HIS A 233 -20.81 13.81 4.80
CA HIS A 233 -20.77 14.79 5.88
C HIS A 233 -19.73 14.42 6.95
N GLU A 234 -18.87 15.36 7.32
CA GLU A 234 -17.94 15.24 8.44
C GLU A 234 -18.64 15.60 9.76
N TYR A 235 -18.74 14.65 10.69
CA TYR A 235 -19.39 14.81 11.99
C TYR A 235 -18.42 15.35 13.06
N PHE A 236 -17.16 14.90 13.02
CA PHE A 236 -16.12 15.26 13.99
C PHE A 236 -14.79 15.46 13.28
N ASP A 237 -14.13 16.58 13.58
CA ASP A 237 -12.80 16.88 13.09
C ASP A 237 -11.73 16.02 13.80
N MET A 238 -10.58 15.85 13.14
CA MET A 238 -9.53 14.97 13.65
C MET A 238 -8.95 15.43 15.00
N LYS A 239 -8.95 16.75 15.28
CA LYS A 239 -8.41 17.27 16.55
C LYS A 239 -9.33 16.93 17.72
N SER A 240 -10.64 16.97 17.54
CA SER A 240 -11.60 16.58 18.58
C SER A 240 -11.60 15.07 18.86
N LEU A 241 -11.22 14.24 17.88
CA LEU A 241 -11.15 12.79 18.04
C LEU A 241 -9.82 12.27 18.62
N SER A 242 -8.72 13.02 18.50
CA SER A 242 -7.39 12.56 18.97
C SER A 242 -7.36 12.15 20.45
N PRO A 243 -7.91 12.95 21.40
CA PRO A 243 -7.90 12.54 22.81
C PRO A 243 -8.76 11.31 23.10
N ILE A 244 -9.87 11.16 22.36
CA ILE A 244 -10.76 9.99 22.47
C ILE A 244 -10.04 8.75 21.95
N TYR A 245 -9.31 8.87 20.83
CA TYR A 245 -8.50 7.79 20.28
C TYR A 245 -7.45 7.31 21.30
N GLU A 246 -6.66 8.24 21.84
CA GLU A 246 -5.60 7.94 22.82
C GLU A 246 -6.13 7.27 24.09
N THR A 247 -7.34 7.65 24.54
CA THR A 247 -7.92 7.14 25.78
C THR A 247 -8.67 5.83 25.58
N CYS A 248 -9.42 5.68 24.48
CA CYS A 248 -10.37 4.58 24.31
C CYS A 248 -9.84 3.43 23.46
N VAL A 249 -8.87 3.66 22.57
CA VAL A 249 -8.31 2.59 21.72
C VAL A 249 -7.35 1.73 22.53
N ARG A 250 -7.49 0.40 22.43
CA ARG A 250 -6.87 -0.64 23.29
C ARG A 250 -7.50 -0.79 24.67
N GLU A 251 -8.27 0.18 25.16
CA GLU A 251 -9.03 0.09 26.41
C GLU A 251 -10.47 -0.38 26.17
N GLN A 252 -11.31 0.46 25.55
CA GLN A 252 -12.71 0.17 25.20
C GLN A 252 -12.84 -0.49 23.82
N PHE A 253 -12.01 -0.05 22.88
CA PHE A 253 -11.98 -0.58 21.51
C PHE A 253 -10.76 -1.48 21.29
N GLU A 254 -10.86 -2.38 20.32
CA GLU A 254 -9.71 -3.13 19.82
C GLU A 254 -8.67 -2.19 19.18
N ALA A 255 -7.45 -2.68 18.99
CA ALA A 255 -6.40 -1.90 18.36
C ALA A 255 -6.80 -1.55 16.91
N ILE A 256 -6.79 -0.26 16.59
CA ILE A 256 -7.13 0.29 15.28
C ILE A 256 -6.26 1.52 15.02
N THR A 257 -6.00 1.86 13.75
CA THR A 257 -5.24 3.07 13.41
C THR A 257 -6.07 4.33 13.69
N ILE A 258 -5.43 5.48 13.91
CA ILE A 258 -6.16 6.75 14.11
C ILE A 258 -6.98 7.15 12.87
N VAL A 259 -6.48 6.80 11.67
CA VAL A 259 -7.16 7.06 10.39
C VAL A 259 -8.42 6.20 10.26
N ASP A 260 -8.33 4.90 10.56
CA ASP A 260 -9.49 4.01 10.55
C ASP A 260 -10.48 4.38 11.66
N PHE A 261 -10.01 4.74 12.86
CA PHE A 261 -10.87 5.23 13.93
C PHE A 261 -11.66 6.48 13.48
N TYR A 262 -10.96 7.45 12.89
CA TYR A 262 -11.56 8.66 12.33
C TYR A 262 -12.63 8.33 11.27
N ALA A 263 -12.32 7.43 10.33
CA ALA A 263 -13.27 7.01 9.30
C ALA A 263 -14.51 6.32 9.89
N ASN A 264 -14.34 5.42 10.88
CA ASN A 264 -15.47 4.74 11.52
C ASN A 264 -16.38 5.72 12.27
N ILE A 265 -15.79 6.65 13.03
CA ILE A 265 -16.55 7.66 13.79
C ILE A 265 -17.29 8.61 12.85
N ASN A 266 -16.70 9.00 11.73
CA ASN A 266 -17.36 9.82 10.71
C ASN A 266 -18.25 9.03 9.74
N LEU A 267 -18.41 7.72 9.96
CA LEU A 267 -19.24 6.83 9.15
C LEU A 267 -18.81 6.76 7.68
N TYR A 268 -17.53 7.00 7.43
CA TYR A 268 -16.91 6.85 6.11
C TYR A 268 -16.64 5.37 5.81
N PRO A 269 -16.65 4.98 4.53
CA PRO A 269 -16.23 3.64 4.13
C PRO A 269 -14.79 3.36 4.59
N CYS A 270 -14.58 2.29 5.35
CA CYS A 270 -13.25 1.87 5.82
C CYS A 270 -13.11 0.34 5.84
N LYS A 271 -11.88 -0.14 5.57
CA LYS A 271 -11.56 -1.58 5.55
C LYS A 271 -11.60 -2.18 6.96
N ASN A 272 -11.05 -1.47 7.94
CA ASN A 272 -11.01 -1.91 9.32
C ASN A 272 -12.19 -1.34 10.10
N ARG A 273 -13.12 -2.21 10.53
CA ARG A 273 -14.25 -1.80 11.36
C ARG A 273 -13.83 -1.63 12.82
N LEU A 274 -14.31 -0.55 13.42
CA LEU A 274 -14.16 -0.32 14.86
C LEU A 274 -14.89 -1.43 15.63
N LYS A 275 -14.18 -2.09 16.55
CA LYS A 275 -14.70 -3.20 17.34
C LYS A 275 -14.59 -2.90 18.82
N ILE A 276 -15.63 -3.24 19.56
CA ILE A 276 -15.69 -3.07 21.01
C ILE A 276 -15.06 -4.29 21.68
N LYS A 277 -14.17 -4.07 22.66
CA LYS A 277 -13.61 -5.17 23.46
C LYS A 277 -14.68 -5.81 24.34
N ALA A 278 -14.49 -7.08 24.67
CA ALA A 278 -15.42 -7.81 25.52
C ALA A 278 -15.68 -7.07 26.85
N ARG A 279 -16.96 -6.94 27.23
CA ARG A 279 -17.44 -6.26 28.46
C ARG A 279 -17.30 -4.72 28.46
N GLU A 280 -16.95 -4.08 27.34
CA GLU A 280 -16.83 -2.62 27.23
C GLU A 280 -18.09 -1.94 26.65
N LYS A 281 -19.10 -2.71 26.21
CA LYS A 281 -20.32 -2.20 25.52
C LYS A 281 -21.03 -1.06 26.27
N ILE A 282 -21.09 -1.11 27.61
CA ILE A 282 -21.74 -0.08 28.43
C ILE A 282 -20.97 1.25 28.38
N ARG A 283 -19.65 1.20 28.50
CA ARG A 283 -18.78 2.39 28.42
C ARG A 283 -18.81 3.00 27.03
N VAL A 284 -18.82 2.17 25.99
CA VAL A 284 -18.99 2.64 24.61
C VAL A 284 -20.36 3.29 24.39
N CYS A 285 -21.45 2.76 24.97
CA CYS A 285 -22.75 3.44 24.91
C CYS A 285 -22.70 4.84 25.54
N TYR A 286 -21.99 5.01 26.66
CA TYR A 286 -21.82 6.32 27.28
C TYR A 286 -20.96 7.27 26.44
N LEU A 287 -19.89 6.76 25.80
CA LEU A 287 -19.09 7.54 24.86
C LEU A 287 -19.93 8.02 23.67
N ILE A 288 -20.72 7.14 23.04
CA ILE A 288 -21.62 7.50 21.94
C ILE A 288 -22.61 8.58 22.39
N PHE A 289 -23.14 8.49 23.61
CA PHE A 289 -23.99 9.54 24.16
C PHE A 289 -23.28 10.88 24.20
N LEU A 290 -22.09 10.95 24.81
CA LEU A 290 -21.32 12.19 24.92
C LEU A 290 -20.98 12.80 23.56
N MET A 291 -20.54 11.96 22.62
CA MET A 291 -20.25 12.38 21.25
C MET A 291 -21.51 12.92 20.55
N SER A 292 -22.65 12.24 20.71
CA SER A 292 -23.92 12.68 20.13
C SER A 292 -24.39 14.03 20.68
N GLU A 293 -24.07 14.37 21.94
CA GLU A 293 -24.39 15.68 22.53
C GLU A 293 -23.53 16.82 21.96
N LYS A 294 -22.40 16.52 21.31
CA LYS A 294 -21.57 17.52 20.62
C LYS A 294 -22.05 17.83 19.20
N LEU A 295 -22.89 16.98 18.63
CA LEU A 295 -23.47 17.19 17.31
C LEU A 295 -24.67 18.14 17.36
N SER A 296 -24.91 18.86 16.27
CA SER A 296 -26.12 19.67 16.12
C SER A 296 -27.37 18.79 16.06
N LYS A 297 -28.52 19.34 16.46
CA LYS A 297 -29.80 18.60 16.52
C LYS A 297 -30.17 17.88 15.23
N GLN A 298 -29.75 18.41 14.08
CA GLN A 298 -30.07 17.84 12.77
C GLN A 298 -29.31 16.54 12.47
N TYR A 299 -28.09 16.36 13.01
CA TYR A 299 -27.22 15.22 12.72
C TYR A 299 -27.13 14.20 13.86
N LYS A 300 -27.53 14.61 15.07
CA LYS A 300 -27.40 13.81 16.29
C LYS A 300 -28.07 12.43 16.20
N ASP A 301 -29.33 12.37 15.79
CA ASP A 301 -30.08 11.11 15.74
C ASP A 301 -29.60 10.22 14.59
N GLU A 302 -29.34 10.81 13.42
CA GLU A 302 -28.83 10.08 12.25
C GLU A 302 -27.46 9.44 12.52
N TRP A 303 -26.52 10.21 13.07
CA TRP A 303 -25.20 9.72 13.42
C TRP A 303 -25.28 8.58 14.43
N ARG A 304 -26.08 8.78 15.49
CA ARG A 304 -26.27 7.79 16.55
C ARG A 304 -26.81 6.47 15.98
N ASP A 305 -27.83 6.52 15.14
CA ASP A 305 -28.45 5.32 14.59
C ASP A 305 -27.48 4.56 13.67
N LYS A 306 -26.66 5.27 12.90
CA LYS A 306 -25.64 4.67 12.02
C LYS A 306 -24.46 4.10 12.82
N ILE A 307 -23.95 4.79 13.83
CA ILE A 307 -22.80 4.30 14.63
C ILE A 307 -23.19 3.11 15.52
N LEU A 308 -24.42 3.07 16.04
CA LEU A 308 -24.93 1.90 16.78
C LEU A 308 -24.99 0.66 15.90
N LYS A 309 -25.45 0.80 14.64
CA LYS A 309 -25.43 -0.29 13.66
C LYS A 309 -24.01 -0.74 13.31
N LEU A 310 -23.08 0.21 13.16
CA LEU A 310 -21.67 -0.11 12.87
C LEU A 310 -21.04 -0.94 14.00
N LEU A 311 -21.37 -0.62 15.25
CA LEU A 311 -20.82 -1.25 16.45
C LEU A 311 -21.64 -2.44 16.98
N ASP A 312 -22.66 -2.86 16.25
CA ASP A 312 -23.55 -3.96 16.62
C ASP A 312 -24.17 -3.78 18.03
N ILE A 313 -24.69 -2.58 18.30
CA ILE A 313 -25.40 -2.23 19.53
C ILE A 313 -26.89 -2.04 19.22
N ASP A 314 -27.74 -2.86 19.83
CA ASP A 314 -29.19 -2.69 19.73
C ASP A 314 -29.65 -1.35 20.33
N GLU A 315 -30.59 -0.68 19.67
CA GLU A 315 -31.12 0.61 20.12
C GLU A 315 -31.80 0.50 21.50
N SER A 316 -32.49 -0.61 21.77
CA SER A 316 -33.12 -0.89 23.07
C SER A 316 -32.07 -1.07 24.17
N TYR A 317 -30.97 -1.76 23.86
CA TYR A 317 -29.83 -1.90 24.77
C TYR A 317 -29.20 -0.53 25.05
N TYR A 318 -28.87 0.23 24.00
CA TYR A 318 -28.31 1.57 24.13
C TYR A 318 -29.18 2.45 25.04
N LYS A 319 -30.49 2.56 24.78
CA LYS A 319 -31.42 3.38 25.57
C LYS A 319 -31.46 3.00 27.05
N SER A 320 -31.25 1.72 27.38
CA SER A 320 -31.23 1.26 28.77
C SER A 320 -29.86 1.42 29.47
N LYS A 321 -28.76 1.56 28.71
CA LYS A 321 -27.39 1.45 29.22
C LYS A 321 -26.53 2.69 29.08
N TYR A 322 -26.87 3.61 28.18
CA TYR A 322 -26.02 4.76 27.85
C TYR A 322 -25.72 5.69 29.02
N LYS A 323 -26.56 5.76 30.07
CA LYS A 323 -26.30 6.53 31.30
C LYS A 323 -25.83 5.69 32.48
N GLU A 324 -25.63 4.39 32.31
CA GLU A 324 -25.22 3.51 33.41
C GLU A 324 -23.90 3.95 34.07
N PRO A 325 -22.89 4.47 33.32
CA PRO A 325 -21.66 4.93 33.95
C PRO A 325 -21.77 6.14 34.89
N VAL A 326 -22.89 6.87 34.81
CA VAL A 326 -23.22 8.02 35.65
C VAL A 326 -24.54 7.83 36.41
N SER A 327 -24.95 6.57 36.61
CA SER A 327 -26.12 6.22 37.41
C SER A 327 -25.89 6.46 38.91
N ASP A 328 -26.92 6.31 39.73
CA ASP A 328 -26.82 6.51 41.18
C ASP A 328 -25.83 5.55 41.86
N PHE A 329 -25.62 4.36 41.29
CA PHE A 329 -24.74 3.31 41.80
C PHE A 329 -23.88 2.69 40.68
N PRO A 330 -22.94 3.44 40.08
CA PRO A 330 -22.09 2.92 39.02
C PRO A 330 -20.99 2.02 39.61
N SER A 331 -20.48 1.08 38.83
CA SER A 331 -19.26 0.36 39.22
C SER A 331 -18.04 1.28 39.23
N ASP A 332 -17.04 0.97 40.04
CA ASP A 332 -15.79 1.77 40.13
C ASP A 332 -15.14 1.99 38.76
N SER A 333 -15.12 0.96 37.91
CA SER A 333 -14.60 1.04 36.54
C SER A 333 -15.39 2.02 35.67
N ASN A 334 -16.71 2.05 35.83
CA ASN A 334 -17.58 2.92 35.07
C ASN A 334 -17.45 4.37 35.56
N GLN A 335 -17.36 4.57 36.88
CA GLN A 335 -17.15 5.89 37.47
C GLN A 335 -15.81 6.49 37.05
N LYS A 336 -14.75 5.67 37.01
CA LYS A 336 -13.42 6.10 36.54
C LYS A 336 -13.48 6.53 35.07
N PHE A 337 -14.06 5.69 34.20
CA PHE A 337 -14.22 6.01 32.79
C PHE A 337 -15.05 7.29 32.57
N ALA A 338 -16.14 7.47 33.32
CA ALA A 338 -16.98 8.67 33.20
C ALA A 338 -16.21 9.96 33.53
N LYS A 339 -15.35 9.94 34.57
CA LYS A 339 -14.48 11.07 34.92
C LYS A 339 -13.42 11.37 33.85
N GLU A 340 -12.83 10.33 33.26
CA GLU A 340 -11.88 10.49 32.16
C GLU A 340 -12.55 11.12 30.93
N MET A 341 -13.74 10.64 30.57
CA MET A 341 -14.51 11.24 29.47
C MET A 341 -14.95 12.67 29.78
N GLU A 342 -15.39 12.97 31.00
CA GLU A 342 -15.72 14.34 31.41
C GLU A 342 -14.54 15.29 31.20
N SER A 343 -13.30 14.86 31.45
CA SER A 343 -12.11 15.68 31.21
C SER A 343 -11.82 15.94 29.72
N ILE A 344 -12.22 15.02 28.83
CA ILE A 344 -12.04 15.14 27.37
C ILE A 344 -13.11 16.02 26.75
N PHE A 345 -14.35 15.93 27.23
CA PHE A 345 -15.50 16.63 26.65
C PHE A 345 -15.82 17.99 27.30
N ARG A 346 -15.09 18.39 28.34
CA ARG A 346 -15.20 19.70 29.00
C ARG A 346 -14.34 20.74 28.30
#